data_AF-A0A956S3I5-F1
#
_entry.id   AF-A0A956S3I5-F1
#
_cell.length_a   1.000
_cell.length_b   1.000
_cell.length_c   1.000
_cell.angle_alpha   90.00
_cell.angle_beta   90.00
_cell.angle_gamma   90.00
#
_symmetry.space_group_name_H-M   'P 1'
#
loop_
_entity.id
_entity.type
_entity.pdbx_description
1 polymer ?
#
loop_
_entity_poly.entity_id
_entity_poly.type
_entity_poly.pdbx_seq_one_letter_code
_entity_poly.pdbx_strand_id
1 'polypeptide(L)'
;EGFEFKNNHNIEPGKSYKPENKVYIANIQTDGIGIGAWLMPGRGEIPYAWETLMNYSWLAPSLLEFFYATATPNDYFIGALSGPGYIYPKAVPEDKLPGLLRRADSLMKRLDLHVFDIMDYSRTSPRHEFADLTQRVVDAYYENMPDAIGFVNGYVPANTNYLKDGRPMVSFQYYLSPTVSEQEAVNDLLELGRLNNKRPYFLLLHIRETSSVSRVKSILGQLPDEYELVPLDVFLKMAGQSKTNVNRVIQQ
;
A
#
# COMPACT_ATOMS: atom_id res chain seq x y z
N GLU A 1 13.10 22.10 16.57
CA GLU A 1 13.60 20.76 16.97
C GLU A 1 12.58 20.13 17.90
N GLY A 2 12.21 18.86 17.68
CA GLY A 2 11.40 18.10 18.64
C GLY A 2 10.05 17.55 18.17
N PHE A 3 9.71 17.58 16.87
CA PHE A 3 8.52 16.86 16.41
C PHE A 3 8.78 15.34 16.38
N GLU A 4 7.94 14.58 17.08
CA GLU A 4 7.98 13.12 17.07
C GLU A 4 6.92 12.60 16.09
N PHE A 5 7.37 11.96 15.01
CA PHE A 5 6.48 11.34 14.04
C PHE A 5 5.89 10.05 14.63
N LYS A 6 4.56 10.04 14.83
CA LYS A 6 3.79 8.90 15.30
C LYS A 6 2.66 8.58 14.33
N ASN A 7 2.56 7.32 13.97
CA ASN A 7 1.57 6.80 13.04
C ASN A 7 0.45 6.06 13.80
N ASN A 8 -0.70 5.86 13.16
CA ASN A 8 -1.86 5.20 13.77
C ASN A 8 -1.79 3.68 13.55
N HIS A 9 -1.01 2.97 14.37
CA HIS A 9 -0.94 1.51 14.31
C HIS A 9 -2.21 0.87 14.91
N ASN A 10 -2.84 -0.01 14.13
CA ASN A 10 -4.06 -0.76 14.49
C ASN A 10 -3.74 -2.21 14.89
N ILE A 11 -2.49 -2.62 14.71
CA ILE A 11 -1.99 -3.92 15.15
C ILE A 11 -1.51 -3.88 16.61
N GLU A 12 -2.00 -4.82 17.42
CA GLU A 12 -1.63 -4.95 18.83
C GLU A 12 -0.69 -6.17 19.01
N PRO A 13 0.43 -6.02 19.74
CA PRO A 13 1.30 -7.14 20.07
C PRO A 13 0.54 -8.29 20.75
N GLY A 14 0.72 -9.51 20.27
CA GLY A 14 0.09 -10.72 20.83
C GLY A 14 -1.37 -10.95 20.42
N LYS A 15 -2.04 -9.97 19.81
CA LYS A 15 -3.40 -10.14 19.26
C LYS A 15 -3.36 -10.97 17.97
N SER A 16 -4.32 -11.88 17.84
CA SER A 16 -4.47 -12.71 16.65
C SER A 16 -5.39 -12.01 15.64
N TYR A 17 -4.97 -11.97 14.38
CA TYR A 17 -5.71 -11.35 13.28
C TYR A 17 -6.03 -12.44 12.25
N LYS A 18 -6.88 -13.40 12.64
CA LYS A 18 -7.29 -14.49 11.74
C LYS A 18 -8.42 -14.00 10.84
N PRO A 19 -8.22 -14.01 9.51
CA PRO A 19 -9.28 -13.62 8.58
C PRO A 19 -10.41 -14.66 8.54
N GLU A 20 -11.63 -14.16 8.33
CA GLU A 20 -12.84 -14.96 8.07
C GLU A 20 -13.00 -15.25 6.56
N ASN A 21 -14.13 -15.89 6.19
CA ASN A 21 -14.46 -16.21 4.81
C ASN A 21 -15.03 -14.98 4.05
N LYS A 22 -14.25 -13.89 3.98
CA LYS A 22 -14.66 -12.58 3.45
C LYS A 22 -13.72 -12.02 2.37
N VAL A 23 -14.15 -10.95 1.71
CA VAL A 23 -13.30 -10.08 0.90
C VAL A 23 -12.86 -8.91 1.78
N TYR A 24 -11.59 -8.87 2.14
CA TYR A 24 -11.01 -7.74 2.87
C TYR A 24 -10.55 -6.68 1.87
N ILE A 25 -10.89 -5.42 2.14
CA ILE A 25 -10.49 -4.25 1.35
C ILE A 25 -9.55 -3.38 2.18
N ALA A 26 -8.52 -2.85 1.54
CA ALA A 26 -7.76 -1.71 2.06
C ALA A 26 -7.51 -0.72 0.92
N ASN A 27 -7.45 0.57 1.27
CA ASN A 27 -7.27 1.67 0.31
C ASN A 27 -5.95 2.36 0.55
N ILE A 28 -5.22 2.65 -0.54
CA ILE A 28 -4.03 3.48 -0.54
C ILE A 28 -4.24 4.62 -1.52
N GLN A 29 -3.94 5.86 -1.13
CA GLN A 29 -3.93 6.97 -2.06
C GLN A 29 -2.64 7.06 -2.85
N THR A 30 -2.76 7.29 -4.15
CA THR A 30 -1.64 7.36 -5.09
C THR A 30 -0.81 8.65 -4.96
N ASP A 31 0.40 8.59 -5.50
CA ASP A 31 1.28 9.70 -5.90
C ASP A 31 1.83 10.56 -4.73
N GLY A 32 1.59 10.15 -3.47
CA GLY A 32 2.09 10.81 -2.27
C GLY A 32 1.09 11.73 -1.55
N ILE A 33 1.26 11.84 -0.24
CA ILE A 33 0.49 12.72 0.63
C ILE A 33 0.88 14.19 0.35
N GLY A 34 -0.09 14.99 -0.09
CA GLY A 34 0.08 16.44 -0.28
C GLY A 34 -0.21 16.98 -1.68
N ILE A 35 -0.66 16.15 -2.61
CA ILE A 35 -0.97 16.56 -4.00
C ILE A 35 -2.47 16.68 -4.30
N GLY A 36 -3.37 16.33 -3.37
CA GLY A 36 -4.81 16.43 -3.66
C GLY A 36 -5.76 16.12 -2.51
N ALA A 37 -5.87 14.84 -2.11
CA ALA A 37 -7.03 14.43 -1.30
C ALA A 37 -6.98 14.64 0.23
N TRP A 38 -5.86 15.09 0.82
CA TRP A 38 -5.74 15.26 2.28
C TRP A 38 -6.77 16.25 2.88
N LEU A 39 -7.15 17.27 2.11
CA LEU A 39 -8.12 18.30 2.53
C LEU A 39 -9.51 18.09 1.92
N MET A 40 -9.71 16.97 1.21
CA MET A 40 -10.98 16.67 0.56
C MET A 40 -12.00 16.08 1.54
N PRO A 41 -13.31 16.15 1.23
CA PRO A 41 -14.36 15.62 2.09
C PRO A 41 -14.21 14.12 2.40
N GLY A 42 -14.70 13.74 3.58
CA GLY A 42 -14.78 12.34 4.03
C GLY A 42 -13.53 11.82 4.73
N ARG A 43 -12.42 12.57 4.75
CA ARG A 43 -11.21 12.14 5.47
C ARG A 43 -11.53 11.91 6.95
N GLY A 44 -11.05 10.78 7.47
CA GLY A 44 -11.29 10.36 8.85
C GLY A 44 -12.59 9.58 9.06
N GLU A 45 -13.45 9.44 8.06
CA GLU A 45 -14.71 8.68 8.19
C GLU A 45 -14.53 7.16 7.99
N ILE A 46 -13.47 6.74 7.28
CA ILE A 46 -13.12 5.34 7.02
C ILE A 46 -11.60 5.16 7.09
N PRO A 47 -11.10 3.94 7.40
CA PRO A 47 -9.67 3.63 7.34
C PRO A 47 -9.07 3.92 5.95
N TYR A 48 -7.93 4.60 5.93
CA TYR A 48 -7.30 5.06 4.70
C TYR A 48 -5.79 5.17 4.86
N ALA A 49 -5.03 4.64 3.88
CA ALA A 49 -3.58 4.72 3.90
C ALA A 49 -3.04 5.75 2.90
N TRP A 50 -1.93 6.39 3.29
CA TRP A 50 -1.34 7.51 2.57
C TRP A 50 0.15 7.27 2.31
N GLU A 51 0.54 7.34 1.04
CA GLU A 51 1.94 7.30 0.62
C GLU A 51 2.70 8.51 1.17
N THR A 52 3.70 8.29 2.03
CA THR A 52 4.45 9.38 2.64
C THR A 52 5.68 9.74 1.82
N LEU A 53 5.81 11.03 1.47
CA LEU A 53 7.01 11.58 0.86
C LEU A 53 8.13 11.69 1.91
N MET A 54 8.82 10.58 2.18
CA MET A 54 9.79 10.47 3.29
C MET A 54 10.93 11.50 3.23
N ASN A 55 11.29 11.95 2.03
CA ASN A 55 12.28 13.01 1.82
C ASN A 55 11.83 14.40 2.33
N TYR A 56 10.54 14.60 2.61
CA TYR A 56 10.04 15.82 3.23
C TYR A 56 10.57 16.00 4.65
N SER A 57 11.06 14.94 5.31
CA SER A 57 11.70 15.02 6.63
C SER A 57 12.94 15.93 6.68
N TRP A 58 13.50 16.32 5.53
CA TRP A 58 14.50 17.39 5.42
C TRP A 58 14.15 18.43 4.35
N LEU A 59 13.38 18.08 3.32
CA LEU A 59 13.04 19.01 2.23
C LEU A 59 11.89 19.96 2.60
N ALA A 60 10.87 19.46 3.30
CA ALA A 60 9.67 20.20 3.65
C ALA A 60 9.14 19.76 5.03
N PRO A 61 9.94 19.87 6.10
CA PRO A 61 9.63 19.27 7.40
C PRO A 61 8.31 19.79 7.98
N SER A 62 8.03 21.09 7.89
CA SER A 62 6.78 21.67 8.38
C SER A 62 5.53 21.13 7.69
N LEU A 63 5.62 20.75 6.42
CA LEU A 63 4.50 20.13 5.70
C LEU A 63 4.30 18.68 6.16
N LEU A 64 5.39 17.95 6.40
CA LEU A 64 5.31 16.61 6.97
C LEU A 64 4.73 16.64 8.39
N GLU A 65 5.19 17.57 9.23
CA GLU A 65 4.65 17.79 10.58
C GLU A 65 3.14 18.12 10.54
N PHE A 66 2.70 18.93 9.58
CA PHE A 66 1.28 19.22 9.37
C PHE A 66 0.44 17.96 9.12
N PHE A 67 0.91 17.03 8.29
CA PHE A 67 0.17 15.78 8.04
C PHE A 67 0.05 14.92 9.29
N TYR A 68 1.13 14.76 10.04
CA TYR A 68 1.11 13.98 11.28
C TYR A 68 0.28 14.67 12.37
N ALA A 69 0.43 15.98 12.56
CA ALA A 69 -0.29 16.75 13.58
C ALA A 69 -1.80 16.82 13.34
N THR A 70 -2.22 16.68 12.08
CA THR A 70 -3.65 16.70 11.72
C THR A 70 -4.23 15.32 11.46
N ALA A 71 -3.43 14.25 11.50
CA ALA A 71 -3.88 12.89 11.25
C ALA A 71 -5.08 12.52 12.15
N THR A 72 -6.11 11.93 11.55
CA THR A 72 -7.22 11.32 12.28
C THR A 72 -6.87 9.88 12.65
N PRO A 73 -7.59 9.24 13.60
CA PRO A 73 -7.33 7.83 13.94
C PRO A 73 -7.43 6.84 12.76
N ASN A 74 -8.10 7.24 11.67
CA ASN A 74 -8.28 6.41 10.47
C ASN A 74 -7.21 6.67 9.39
N ASP A 75 -6.30 7.62 9.59
CA ASP A 75 -5.20 7.91 8.66
C ASP A 75 -3.98 7.04 8.99
N TYR A 76 -3.52 6.22 8.04
CA TYR A 76 -2.33 5.37 8.19
C TYR A 76 -1.23 5.77 7.20
N PHE A 77 -0.03 6.05 7.67
CA PHE A 77 1.08 6.45 6.80
C PHE A 77 1.94 5.26 6.37
N ILE A 78 2.35 5.23 5.10
CA ILE A 78 3.27 4.21 4.57
C ILE A 78 4.50 4.86 3.91
N GLY A 79 5.62 4.14 3.86
CA GLY A 79 6.72 4.52 2.97
C GLY A 79 6.35 4.17 1.53
N ALA A 80 6.83 4.94 0.56
CA ALA A 80 6.39 4.79 -0.82
C ALA A 80 7.47 5.21 -1.82
N LEU A 81 7.10 5.21 -3.11
CA LEU A 81 7.95 5.60 -4.24
C LEU A 81 9.19 4.73 -4.41
N SER A 82 9.12 3.49 -3.91
CA SER A 82 10.10 2.43 -4.13
C SER A 82 11.51 2.67 -3.55
N GLY A 83 11.76 3.74 -2.81
CA GLY A 83 13.08 4.01 -2.23
C GLY A 83 13.10 5.20 -1.27
N PRO A 84 14.28 5.79 -0.98
CA PRO A 84 14.39 6.99 -0.15
C PRO A 84 13.83 8.25 -0.83
N GLY A 85 13.42 8.11 -2.09
CA GLY A 85 12.71 9.02 -2.97
C GLY A 85 12.23 8.21 -4.18
N TYR A 86 11.78 8.86 -5.25
CA TYR A 86 11.19 8.15 -6.37
C TYR A 86 12.21 7.44 -7.26
N ILE A 87 12.13 6.11 -7.30
CA ILE A 87 12.95 5.24 -8.16
C ILE A 87 12.12 4.11 -8.78
N TYR A 88 12.63 3.48 -9.82
CA TYR A 88 12.17 2.17 -10.29
C TYR A 88 13.23 1.12 -9.99
N PRO A 89 12.99 0.19 -9.04
CA PRO A 89 14.03 -0.69 -8.50
C PRO A 89 14.64 -1.65 -9.53
N LYS A 90 13.90 -2.05 -10.57
CA LYS A 90 14.43 -2.86 -11.69
C LYS A 90 15.45 -2.08 -12.54
N ALA A 91 15.37 -0.74 -12.58
CA ALA A 91 16.32 0.12 -13.29
C ALA A 91 17.56 0.49 -12.46
N VAL A 92 17.55 0.23 -11.16
CA VAL A 92 18.69 0.53 -10.28
C VAL A 92 19.73 -0.59 -10.43
N PRO A 93 21.03 -0.25 -10.57
CA PRO A 93 22.09 -1.25 -10.55
C PRO A 93 22.03 -2.13 -9.30
N GLU A 94 22.17 -3.43 -9.50
CA GLU A 94 21.95 -4.44 -8.46
C GLU A 94 22.79 -4.20 -7.19
N ASP A 95 24.05 -3.80 -7.34
CA ASP A 95 24.97 -3.51 -6.24
C ASP A 95 24.62 -2.22 -5.47
N LYS A 96 23.78 -1.34 -6.03
CA LYS A 96 23.37 -0.07 -5.41
C LYS A 96 22.02 -0.15 -4.72
N LEU A 97 21.11 -0.99 -5.20
CA LEU A 97 19.75 -1.11 -4.64
C LEU A 97 19.76 -1.37 -3.12
N PRO A 98 20.55 -2.32 -2.56
CA PRO A 98 20.59 -2.55 -1.12
C PRO A 98 20.91 -1.30 -0.29
N GLY A 99 21.86 -0.47 -0.76
CA GLY A 99 22.25 0.76 -0.08
C GLY A 99 21.14 1.82 -0.08
N LEU A 100 20.36 1.91 -1.15
CA LEU A 100 19.19 2.79 -1.22
C LEU A 100 18.07 2.31 -0.30
N LEU A 101 17.81 1.01 -0.27
CA LEU A 101 16.76 0.43 0.57
C LEU A 101 17.06 0.58 2.06
N ARG A 102 18.33 0.43 2.49
CA ARG A 102 18.71 0.72 3.89
C ARG A 102 18.52 2.19 4.27
N ARG A 103 18.69 3.12 3.32
CA ARG A 103 18.36 4.55 3.56
C ARG A 103 16.86 4.75 3.71
N ALA A 104 16.06 4.12 2.85
CA ALA A 104 14.60 4.15 2.97
C ALA A 104 14.12 3.55 4.30
N ASP A 105 14.66 2.40 4.72
CA ASP A 105 14.38 1.77 6.02
C ASP A 105 14.69 2.72 7.21
N SER A 106 15.81 3.45 7.13
CA SER A 106 16.19 4.43 8.15
C SER A 106 15.18 5.59 8.23
N LEU A 107 14.61 5.99 7.10
CA LEU A 107 13.55 7.01 7.06
C LEU A 107 12.23 6.47 7.58
N MET A 108 11.85 5.24 7.22
CA MET A 108 10.67 4.57 7.76
C MET A 108 10.71 4.53 9.29
N LYS A 109 11.86 4.17 9.88
CA LYS A 109 12.08 4.18 11.33
C LYS A 109 11.87 5.56 11.95
N ARG A 110 12.44 6.61 11.33
CA ARG A 110 12.31 7.99 11.80
C ARG A 110 10.86 8.49 11.74
N LEU A 111 10.09 7.98 10.78
CA LEU A 111 8.73 8.41 10.47
C LEU A 111 7.65 7.47 11.00
N ASP A 112 8.02 6.43 11.76
CA ASP A 112 7.08 5.44 12.32
C ASP A 112 6.24 4.72 11.22
N LEU A 113 6.88 4.38 10.12
CA LEU A 113 6.27 3.69 8.97
C LEU A 113 6.64 2.21 8.99
N HIS A 114 5.65 1.32 8.88
CA HIS A 114 5.87 -0.14 8.91
C HIS A 114 5.48 -0.86 7.62
N VAL A 115 4.87 -0.17 6.67
CA VAL A 115 4.49 -0.70 5.36
C VAL A 115 5.20 0.09 4.27
N PHE A 116 5.58 -0.58 3.19
CA PHE A 116 6.28 0.06 2.07
C PHE A 116 5.65 -0.27 0.71
N ASP A 117 5.33 0.77 -0.06
CA ASP A 117 4.85 0.67 -1.43
C ASP A 117 6.00 0.66 -2.47
N ILE A 118 5.86 -0.23 -3.45
CA ILE A 118 6.85 -0.50 -4.49
C ILE A 118 6.17 -0.45 -5.86
N MET A 119 6.47 0.62 -6.58
CA MET A 119 6.13 0.81 -7.98
C MET A 119 7.35 0.59 -8.88
N ASP A 120 7.14 -0.02 -10.04
CA ASP A 120 8.14 -0.07 -11.10
C ASP A 120 7.47 0.10 -12.47
N TYR A 121 8.03 0.96 -13.32
CA TYR A 121 7.64 1.08 -14.73
C TYR A 121 8.86 1.09 -15.66
N SER A 122 10.00 0.62 -15.17
CA SER A 122 11.19 0.51 -15.99
C SER A 122 10.96 -0.46 -17.15
N ARG A 123 11.37 -0.03 -18.34
CA ARG A 123 11.24 -0.83 -19.57
C ARG A 123 12.42 -1.78 -19.70
N THR A 124 12.52 -2.73 -18.78
CA THR A 124 13.59 -3.74 -18.76
C THR A 124 13.17 -5.07 -19.40
N SER A 125 11.90 -5.25 -19.78
CA SER A 125 11.34 -6.47 -20.41
C SER A 125 10.30 -6.12 -21.51
N PRO A 126 10.08 -6.97 -22.55
CA PRO A 126 9.08 -6.70 -23.59
C PRO A 126 7.65 -6.73 -23.01
N ARG A 127 6.95 -5.61 -23.14
CA ARG A 127 5.49 -5.33 -22.98
C ARG A 127 4.67 -6.30 -22.10
N HIS A 128 4.08 -5.70 -21.05
CA HIS A 128 2.92 -6.10 -20.21
C HIS A 128 3.20 -6.46 -18.74
N GLU A 129 4.45 -6.51 -18.30
CA GLU A 129 4.83 -6.77 -16.89
C GLU A 129 5.60 -5.58 -16.26
N PHE A 130 5.18 -4.35 -16.56
CA PHE A 130 5.90 -3.18 -16.09
C PHE A 130 5.84 -3.05 -14.57
N ALA A 131 4.65 -3.21 -13.99
CA ALA A 131 4.40 -3.08 -12.57
C ALA A 131 4.94 -4.25 -11.73
N ASP A 132 5.15 -5.42 -12.35
CA ASP A 132 5.56 -6.63 -11.64
C ASP A 132 7.06 -6.64 -11.31
N LEU A 133 7.40 -7.24 -10.15
CA LEU A 133 8.76 -7.26 -9.63
C LEU A 133 9.42 -8.63 -9.86
N THR A 134 10.70 -8.59 -10.19
CA THR A 134 11.54 -9.79 -10.27
C THR A 134 11.85 -10.31 -8.86
N GLN A 135 12.13 -11.61 -8.74
CA GLN A 135 12.55 -12.23 -7.47
C GLN A 135 13.72 -11.46 -6.81
N ARG A 136 14.73 -11.07 -7.60
CA ARG A 136 15.87 -10.26 -7.13
C ARG A 136 15.44 -8.96 -6.44
N VAL A 137 14.47 -8.25 -7.04
CA VAL A 137 13.96 -7.00 -6.46
C VAL A 137 13.20 -7.31 -5.18
N VAL A 138 12.31 -8.30 -5.19
CA VAL A 138 11.58 -8.74 -4.00
C VAL A 138 12.55 -9.07 -2.86
N ASP A 139 13.53 -9.92 -3.09
CA ASP A 139 14.52 -10.30 -2.06
C ASP A 139 15.28 -9.10 -1.51
N ALA A 140 15.67 -8.14 -2.36
CA ALA A 140 16.36 -6.94 -1.93
C ALA A 140 15.53 -6.13 -0.90
N TYR A 141 14.21 -5.98 -1.10
CA TYR A 141 13.32 -5.32 -0.12
C TYR A 141 13.22 -6.11 1.19
N TYR A 142 13.01 -7.42 1.12
CA TYR A 142 12.88 -8.25 2.32
C TYR A 142 14.16 -8.26 3.16
N GLU A 143 15.33 -8.26 2.52
CA GLU A 143 16.65 -8.26 3.17
C GLU A 143 17.05 -6.90 3.75
N ASN A 144 16.70 -5.81 3.08
CA ASN A 144 17.20 -4.46 3.43
C ASN A 144 16.17 -3.57 4.15
N MET A 145 14.95 -4.04 4.35
CA MET A 145 13.91 -3.40 5.16
C MET A 145 13.34 -4.39 6.19
N PRO A 146 14.15 -4.87 7.15
CA PRO A 146 13.75 -5.98 8.02
C PRO A 146 12.55 -5.67 8.93
N ASP A 147 12.33 -4.39 9.25
CA ASP A 147 11.28 -3.96 10.19
C ASP A 147 9.92 -3.70 9.51
N ALA A 148 9.87 -3.73 8.18
CA ALA A 148 8.61 -3.62 7.44
C ALA A 148 7.73 -4.86 7.66
N ILE A 149 6.50 -4.67 8.14
CA ILE A 149 5.54 -5.76 8.39
C ILE A 149 4.97 -6.35 7.09
N GLY A 150 5.11 -5.63 5.98
CA GLY A 150 4.66 -6.05 4.66
C GLY A 150 4.94 -4.99 3.60
N PHE A 151 4.69 -5.37 2.35
CA PHE A 151 4.91 -4.57 1.17
C PHE A 151 3.65 -4.54 0.31
N VAL A 152 3.50 -3.48 -0.47
CA VAL A 152 2.48 -3.41 -1.53
C VAL A 152 3.15 -3.11 -2.86
N ASN A 153 2.50 -3.48 -3.96
CA ASN A 153 3.11 -3.35 -5.29
C ASN A 153 2.13 -2.92 -6.38
N GLY A 154 2.62 -2.00 -7.21
CA GLY A 154 1.98 -1.57 -8.45
C GLY A 154 1.65 -0.07 -8.44
N TYR A 155 1.00 0.38 -9.50
CA TYR A 155 0.34 1.70 -9.52
C TYR A 155 -1.07 1.50 -10.07
N VAL A 156 -1.15 0.74 -11.17
CA VAL A 156 -2.35 0.05 -11.61
C VAL A 156 -2.30 -1.41 -11.11
N PRO A 157 -3.30 -2.26 -11.41
CA PRO A 157 -3.25 -3.66 -11.02
C PRO A 157 -1.94 -4.35 -11.44
N ALA A 158 -1.38 -5.11 -10.50
CA ALA A 158 -0.14 -5.87 -10.65
C ALA A 158 -0.33 -7.30 -10.11
N ASN A 159 0.68 -8.14 -10.28
CA ASN A 159 0.62 -9.57 -10.05
C ASN A 159 1.80 -10.12 -9.22
N THR A 160 2.50 -9.25 -8.49
CA THR A 160 3.58 -9.67 -7.58
C THR A 160 3.02 -9.94 -6.19
N ASN A 161 2.92 -11.22 -5.83
CA ASN A 161 2.54 -11.64 -4.49
C ASN A 161 3.66 -12.47 -3.88
N TYR A 162 4.03 -12.19 -2.64
CA TYR A 162 5.11 -12.92 -1.98
C TYR A 162 4.85 -12.99 -0.48
N LEU A 163 5.25 -14.08 0.15
CA LEU A 163 5.15 -14.24 1.59
C LEU A 163 6.44 -14.85 2.12
N LYS A 164 7.07 -14.16 3.06
CA LYS A 164 8.25 -14.63 3.79
C LYS A 164 8.14 -14.22 5.25
N ASP A 165 8.28 -15.20 6.15
CA ASP A 165 8.29 -15.00 7.60
C ASP A 165 7.08 -14.19 8.14
N GLY A 166 5.90 -14.40 7.55
CA GLY A 166 4.66 -13.71 7.92
C GLY A 166 4.55 -12.26 7.44
N ARG A 167 5.51 -11.78 6.62
CA ARG A 167 5.50 -10.48 5.97
C ARG A 167 5.01 -10.67 4.53
N PRO A 168 3.80 -10.20 4.17
CA PRO A 168 3.30 -10.36 2.81
C PRO A 168 3.72 -9.19 1.92
N MET A 169 3.81 -9.46 0.62
CA MET A 169 3.74 -8.51 -0.47
C MET A 169 2.41 -8.73 -1.19
N VAL A 170 1.59 -7.69 -1.28
CA VAL A 170 0.27 -7.75 -1.95
C VAL A 170 0.22 -6.70 -3.05
N SER A 171 0.02 -7.13 -4.30
CA SER A 171 -0.19 -6.18 -5.39
C SER A 171 -1.55 -5.51 -5.33
N PHE A 172 -1.63 -4.27 -5.82
CA PHE A 172 -2.90 -3.64 -6.15
C PHE A 172 -3.66 -4.49 -7.16
N GLN A 173 -4.97 -4.60 -6.97
CA GLN A 173 -5.86 -5.36 -7.84
C GLN A 173 -6.90 -4.48 -8.52
N TYR A 174 -7.09 -3.27 -8.01
CA TYR A 174 -7.97 -2.28 -8.61
C TYR A 174 -7.35 -0.88 -8.51
N TYR A 175 -7.47 -0.11 -9.58
CA TYR A 175 -7.11 1.30 -9.62
C TYR A 175 -8.36 2.13 -9.85
N LEU A 176 -8.74 2.95 -8.85
CA LEU A 176 -9.89 3.82 -8.96
C LEU A 176 -9.52 5.09 -9.74
N SER A 177 -9.73 5.04 -11.05
CA SER A 177 -9.58 6.19 -11.95
C SER A 177 -10.54 7.33 -11.57
N PRO A 178 -10.16 8.60 -11.80
CA PRO A 178 -11.05 9.74 -11.57
C PRO A 178 -12.23 9.78 -12.55
N THR A 179 -12.15 9.07 -13.68
CA THR A 179 -13.17 9.08 -14.74
C THR A 179 -14.21 7.97 -14.61
N VAL A 180 -13.95 6.95 -13.79
CA VAL A 180 -14.88 5.84 -13.57
C VAL A 180 -16.02 6.32 -12.66
N SER A 181 -17.28 6.04 -13.00
CA SER A 181 -18.40 6.39 -12.12
C SER A 181 -18.41 5.53 -10.85
N GLU A 182 -19.11 5.97 -9.81
CA GLU A 182 -19.22 5.16 -8.57
C GLU A 182 -19.87 3.80 -8.84
N GLN A 183 -20.90 3.75 -9.69
CA GLN A 183 -21.60 2.51 -10.02
C GLN A 183 -20.73 1.55 -10.82
N GLU A 184 -19.92 2.05 -11.76
CA GLU A 184 -18.95 1.23 -12.49
C GLU A 184 -17.90 0.65 -11.53
N ALA A 185 -17.38 1.46 -10.61
CA ALA A 185 -16.43 0.97 -9.60
C ALA A 185 -17.05 -0.12 -8.72
N VAL A 186 -18.30 0.04 -8.29
CA VAL A 186 -19.03 -1.02 -7.55
C VAL A 186 -19.11 -2.30 -8.38
N ASN A 187 -19.48 -2.21 -9.65
CA ASN A 187 -19.60 -3.36 -10.53
C ASN A 187 -18.26 -4.07 -10.73
N ASP A 188 -17.17 -3.32 -10.91
CA ASP A 188 -15.82 -3.86 -11.06
C ASP A 188 -15.39 -4.64 -9.79
N LEU A 189 -15.62 -4.08 -8.60
CA LEU A 189 -15.26 -4.71 -7.32
C LEU A 189 -16.08 -6.00 -7.07
N LEU A 190 -17.35 -6.00 -7.48
CA LEU A 190 -18.21 -7.19 -7.46
C LEU A 190 -17.73 -8.26 -8.45
N GLU A 191 -17.33 -7.86 -9.65
CA GLU A 191 -16.77 -8.78 -10.65
C GLU A 191 -15.45 -9.40 -10.17
N LEU A 192 -14.53 -8.59 -9.63
CA LEU A 192 -13.27 -9.08 -9.05
C LEU A 192 -13.50 -10.10 -7.93
N GLY A 193 -14.47 -9.85 -7.03
CA GLY A 193 -14.80 -10.78 -5.96
C GLY A 193 -15.46 -12.08 -6.44
N ARG A 194 -16.14 -12.06 -7.60
CA ARG A 194 -16.69 -13.26 -8.26
C ARG A 194 -15.61 -14.06 -8.99
N LEU A 195 -14.71 -13.37 -9.71
CA LEU A 195 -13.60 -13.98 -10.44
C LEU A 195 -12.62 -14.66 -9.50
N ASN A 196 -12.34 -14.04 -8.35
CA ASN A 196 -11.56 -14.67 -7.29
C ASN A 196 -12.50 -15.25 -6.23
N ASN A 197 -12.93 -16.50 -6.39
CA ASN A 197 -13.84 -17.17 -5.46
C ASN A 197 -13.17 -17.75 -4.20
N LYS A 198 -11.83 -17.70 -4.12
CA LYS A 198 -11.10 -18.16 -2.93
C LYS A 198 -11.21 -17.13 -1.82
N ARG A 199 -11.28 -17.60 -0.58
CA ARG A 199 -11.47 -16.77 0.60
C ARG A 199 -10.53 -17.21 1.74
N PRO A 200 -10.03 -16.30 2.58
CA PRO A 200 -10.19 -14.84 2.46
C PRO A 200 -9.54 -14.29 1.18
N TYR A 201 -10.17 -13.27 0.61
CA TYR A 201 -9.65 -12.53 -0.53
C TYR A 201 -9.18 -11.16 -0.06
N PHE A 202 -7.95 -10.80 -0.40
CA PHE A 202 -7.32 -9.53 -0.03
C PHE A 202 -7.32 -8.62 -1.25
N LEU A 203 -8.32 -7.75 -1.34
CA LEU A 203 -8.57 -6.83 -2.45
C LEU A 203 -7.99 -5.46 -2.14
N LEU A 204 -6.76 -5.21 -2.58
CA LEU A 204 -6.06 -3.94 -2.36
C LEU A 204 -6.36 -2.93 -3.47
N LEU A 205 -6.82 -1.74 -3.08
CA LEU A 205 -7.21 -0.66 -3.99
C LEU A 205 -6.18 0.47 -3.98
N HIS A 206 -5.80 0.92 -5.17
CA HIS A 206 -5.04 2.15 -5.36
C HIS A 206 -5.97 3.26 -5.86
N ILE A 207 -6.05 4.35 -5.11
CA ILE A 207 -7.05 5.40 -5.32
C ILE A 207 -6.37 6.66 -5.87
N ARG A 208 -6.82 7.13 -7.03
CA ARG A 208 -6.34 8.40 -7.61
C ARG A 208 -6.43 9.53 -6.58
N GLU A 209 -5.36 10.30 -6.44
CA GLU A 209 -5.21 11.44 -5.53
C GLU A 209 -6.26 12.55 -5.65
N THR A 210 -7.00 12.59 -6.77
CA THR A 210 -8.10 13.53 -7.00
C THR A 210 -9.46 13.00 -6.53
N SER A 211 -9.54 11.74 -6.11
CA SER A 211 -10.75 11.15 -5.53
C SER A 211 -10.84 11.47 -4.05
N SER A 212 -11.98 12.03 -3.61
CA SER A 212 -12.23 12.25 -2.20
C SER A 212 -12.49 10.94 -1.44
N VAL A 213 -12.19 10.95 -0.14
CA VAL A 213 -12.54 9.81 0.73
C VAL A 213 -14.05 9.61 0.79
N SER A 214 -14.86 10.68 0.70
CA SER A 214 -16.32 10.57 0.57
C SER A 214 -16.75 9.74 -0.63
N ARG A 215 -16.12 9.92 -1.80
CA ARG A 215 -16.42 9.13 -3.01
C ARG A 215 -16.09 7.65 -2.78
N VAL A 216 -14.92 7.37 -2.20
CA VAL A 216 -14.52 5.98 -1.88
C VAL A 216 -15.50 5.35 -0.89
N LYS A 217 -15.87 6.07 0.17
CA LYS A 217 -16.87 5.61 1.13
C LYS A 217 -18.23 5.32 0.48
N SER A 218 -18.68 6.18 -0.44
CA SER A 218 -19.92 5.98 -1.19
C SER A 218 -19.89 4.71 -2.04
N ILE A 219 -18.78 4.44 -2.73
CA ILE A 219 -18.55 3.21 -3.51
C ILE A 219 -18.58 1.98 -2.60
N LEU A 220 -17.77 1.99 -1.54
CA LEU A 220 -17.62 0.84 -0.65
C LEU A 220 -18.91 0.55 0.14
N GLY A 221 -19.70 1.57 0.47
CA GLY A 221 -20.99 1.43 1.15
C GLY A 221 -22.09 0.75 0.32
N GLN A 222 -21.86 0.53 -0.97
CA GLN A 222 -22.77 -0.21 -1.86
C GLN A 222 -22.40 -1.70 -2.00
N LEU A 223 -21.24 -2.11 -1.45
CA LEU A 223 -20.82 -3.51 -1.47
C LEU A 223 -21.57 -4.32 -0.39
N PRO A 224 -21.82 -5.62 -0.63
CA PRO A 224 -22.46 -6.48 0.36
C PRO A 224 -21.56 -6.73 1.58
N ASP A 225 -22.15 -7.14 2.71
CA ASP A 225 -21.48 -7.36 4.00
C ASP A 225 -20.29 -8.35 3.97
N GLU A 226 -20.16 -9.15 2.90
CA GLU A 226 -19.00 -10.01 2.69
C GLU A 226 -17.73 -9.23 2.33
N TYR A 227 -17.84 -7.94 1.95
CA TYR A 227 -16.73 -7.02 1.72
C TYR A 227 -16.50 -6.18 2.97
N GLU A 228 -15.32 -6.34 3.58
CA GLU A 228 -14.97 -5.70 4.84
C GLU A 228 -13.78 -4.76 4.62
N LEU A 229 -14.02 -3.45 4.75
CA LEU A 229 -12.96 -2.45 4.77
C LEU A 229 -12.21 -2.51 6.11
N VAL A 230 -10.89 -2.62 6.06
CA VAL A 230 -10.01 -2.66 7.23
C VAL A 230 -8.81 -1.72 7.07
N PRO A 231 -8.18 -1.29 8.18
CA PRO A 231 -6.89 -0.60 8.12
C PRO A 231 -5.82 -1.44 7.41
N LEU A 232 -4.91 -0.78 6.68
CA LEU A 232 -3.94 -1.46 5.82
C LEU A 232 -2.97 -2.38 6.58
N ASP A 233 -2.55 -1.98 7.78
CA ASP A 233 -1.67 -2.80 8.62
C ASP A 233 -2.38 -4.07 9.14
N VAL A 234 -3.66 -3.96 9.49
CA VAL A 234 -4.52 -5.12 9.81
C VAL A 234 -4.73 -6.01 8.58
N PHE A 235 -5.01 -5.41 7.42
CA PHE A 235 -5.12 -6.11 6.14
C PHE A 235 -3.87 -6.96 5.85
N LEU A 236 -2.68 -6.37 5.93
CA LEU A 236 -1.42 -7.08 5.71
C LEU A 236 -1.15 -8.11 6.80
N LYS A 237 -1.51 -7.82 8.06
CA LYS A 237 -1.36 -8.81 9.14
C LYS A 237 -2.19 -10.06 8.89
N MET A 238 -3.44 -9.91 8.45
CA MET A 238 -4.31 -11.02 8.05
C MET A 238 -3.77 -11.76 6.83
N ALA A 239 -3.32 -11.02 5.81
CA ALA A 239 -2.74 -11.62 4.60
C ALA A 239 -1.50 -12.46 4.93
N GLY A 240 -0.59 -11.96 5.79
CA GLY A 240 0.61 -12.67 6.22
C GLY A 240 0.34 -13.96 6.99
N GLN A 241 -0.86 -14.13 7.54
CA GLN A 241 -1.31 -15.33 8.26
C GLN A 241 -2.19 -16.26 7.42
N SER A 242 -2.61 -15.81 6.22
CA SER A 242 -3.52 -16.57 5.36
C SER A 242 -2.79 -17.56 4.47
N LYS A 243 -3.42 -18.73 4.26
CA LYS A 243 -2.97 -19.76 3.32
C LYS A 243 -3.39 -19.49 1.87
N THR A 244 -4.20 -18.47 1.62
CA THR A 244 -4.65 -18.10 0.26
C THR A 244 -3.60 -17.33 -0.53
N ASN A 245 -2.53 -16.85 0.13
CA ASN A 245 -1.42 -16.20 -0.53
C ASN A 245 -0.56 -17.23 -1.28
N VAL A 246 -0.49 -17.05 -2.59
CA VAL A 246 0.36 -17.85 -3.48
C VAL A 246 1.48 -16.95 -3.98
N ASN A 247 2.73 -17.38 -3.77
CA ASN A 247 3.89 -16.65 -4.26
C ASN A 247 3.86 -16.60 -5.79
N ARG A 248 3.97 -15.40 -6.34
CA ARG A 248 4.08 -15.11 -7.77
C ARG A 248 5.00 -13.90 -7.93
N VAL A 249 6.07 -14.09 -8.68
CA VAL A 249 7.01 -13.04 -9.11
C VAL A 249 7.34 -13.30 -10.57
N ILE A 250 7.74 -12.27 -11.31
CA ILE A 250 8.19 -12.48 -12.70
C ILE A 250 9.58 -13.13 -12.69
N GLN A 251 9.75 -14.14 -13.55
CA GLN A 251 11.05 -14.76 -13.78
C GLN A 251 11.90 -13.81 -14.64
N GLN A 252 13.21 -13.78 -14.38
CA GLN A 252 14.16 -13.05 -15.22
C GLN A 252 14.44 -13.80 -16.51
#